data_AF-A0A519SQ06-F1
#
_entry.id   AF-A0A519SQ06-F1
#
_cell.length_a   1.000
_cell.length_b   1.000
_cell.length_c   1.000
_cell.angle_alpha   90.00
_cell.angle_beta   90.00
_cell.angle_gamma   90.00
#
_symmetry.space_group_name_H-M   'P 1'
#
loop_
_entity.id
_entity.type
_entity.pdbx_description
1 polymer ?
#
loop_
_entity_poly.entity_id
_entity_poly.type
_entity_poly.pdbx_seq_one_letter_code
_entity_poly.pdbx_strand_id
1 'polypeptide(L)'
;MKKEDIVFSDWQRWLFGEAPPSFVGETALRAFVIFLVMVVIMRLMGRRMKGQMSVTELAVVLTLGAVIAGPMQIPTAGLLPSVAVLIALLFMHRFTNWLAFKSRRAELIQQGDAA
;
A
#
# COMPACT_ATOMS: atom_id res chain seq x y z
N MET A 1 -0.79 28.57 -4.89
CA MET A 1 -2.25 28.72 -5.07
C MET A 1 -2.68 30.00 -4.39
N LYS A 2 -3.22 30.98 -5.12
CA LYS A 2 -3.65 32.27 -4.54
C LYS A 2 -5.04 32.07 -3.91
N LYS A 3 -5.35 32.84 -2.86
CA LYS A 3 -6.60 32.70 -2.07
C LYS A 3 -7.88 33.09 -2.83
N GLU A 4 -7.76 33.48 -4.09
CA GLU A 4 -8.82 34.05 -4.94
C GLU A 4 -9.55 32.97 -5.79
N ASP A 5 -9.07 31.73 -5.79
CA ASP A 5 -9.55 30.64 -6.67
C ASP A 5 -10.57 29.68 -6.02
N ILE A 6 -11.07 29.95 -4.80
CA ILE A 6 -12.04 29.08 -4.13
C ILE A 6 -13.45 29.57 -4.45
N VAL A 7 -13.93 29.22 -5.64
CA VAL A 7 -15.28 29.54 -6.10
C VAL A 7 -16.16 28.29 -5.94
N PHE A 8 -17.24 28.38 -5.14
CA PHE A 8 -18.18 27.26 -4.92
C PHE A 8 -18.87 26.76 -6.19
N SER A 9 -18.89 27.59 -7.25
CA SER A 9 -19.46 27.27 -8.56
C SER A 9 -18.57 26.34 -9.42
N ASP A 10 -17.33 26.07 -9.01
CA ASP A 10 -16.33 25.35 -9.81
C ASP A 10 -16.42 23.83 -9.59
N TRP A 11 -17.63 23.28 -9.74
CA TRP A 11 -17.95 21.87 -9.49
C TRP A 11 -17.13 20.89 -10.34
N GLN A 12 -16.71 21.32 -11.53
CA GLN A 12 -15.85 20.53 -12.41
C GLN A 12 -14.46 20.31 -11.78
N ARG A 13 -13.90 21.34 -11.12
CA ARG A 13 -12.65 21.24 -10.37
C ARG A 13 -12.79 20.39 -9.12
N TRP A 14 -13.99 20.32 -8.53
CA TRP A 14 -14.27 19.44 -7.40
C TRP A 14 -14.31 17.96 -7.81
N LEU A 15 -14.84 17.66 -9.00
CA LEU A 15 -14.96 16.28 -9.49
C LEU A 15 -13.69 15.75 -10.15
N PHE A 16 -13.02 16.55 -10.99
CA PHE A 16 -11.87 16.10 -11.79
C PHE A 16 -10.53 16.62 -11.26
N GLY A 17 -10.54 17.56 -10.30
CA GLY A 17 -9.34 18.24 -9.85
C GLY A 17 -8.66 18.99 -10.98
N GLU A 18 -7.32 18.99 -10.95
CA GLU A 18 -6.48 19.50 -12.04
C GLU A 18 -6.11 18.42 -13.07
N ALA A 19 -6.58 17.18 -12.89
CA ALA A 19 -6.23 16.06 -13.73
C ALA A 19 -7.11 15.99 -14.99
N PRO A 20 -6.57 15.54 -16.14
CA PRO A 20 -7.37 15.32 -17.34
C PRO A 20 -8.51 14.31 -17.07
N PRO A 21 -9.72 14.49 -17.59
CA PRO A 21 -10.83 13.54 -17.40
C PRO A 21 -10.51 12.12 -17.86
N SER A 22 -9.62 11.96 -18.86
CA SER A 22 -9.13 10.65 -19.32
C SER A 22 -8.35 9.88 -18.24
N PHE A 23 -7.76 10.58 -17.28
CA PHE A 23 -7.01 9.96 -16.18
C PHE A 23 -7.92 9.15 -15.24
N VAL A 24 -9.22 9.48 -15.15
CA VAL A 24 -10.17 8.69 -14.35
C VAL A 24 -10.26 7.25 -14.83
N GLY A 25 -10.33 7.04 -16.15
CA GLY A 25 -10.35 5.71 -16.76
C GLY A 25 -9.03 4.97 -16.59
N GLU A 26 -7.90 5.67 -16.75
CA GLU A 26 -6.58 5.10 -16.50
C GLU A 26 -6.41 4.68 -15.03
N THR A 27 -6.82 5.52 -14.09
CA THR A 27 -6.80 5.24 -12.65
C THR A 27 -7.64 4.03 -12.30
N ALA A 28 -8.83 3.87 -12.91
CA ALA A 28 -9.65 2.67 -12.71
C ALA A 28 -8.93 1.40 -13.17
N LEU A 29 -8.22 1.45 -14.31
CA LEU A 29 -7.43 0.32 -14.79
C LEU A 29 -6.21 0.05 -13.89
N ARG A 30 -5.48 1.10 -13.49
CA ARG A 30 -4.35 1.01 -12.54
C ARG A 30 -4.80 0.41 -11.21
N ALA A 31 -5.97 0.81 -10.71
CA ALA A 31 -6.59 0.28 -9.51
C ALA A 31 -6.85 -1.23 -9.62
N PHE A 32 -7.43 -1.66 -10.75
CA PHE A 32 -7.70 -3.06 -11.01
C PHE A 32 -6.42 -3.91 -11.04
N VAL A 33 -5.38 -3.44 -11.74
CA VAL A 33 -4.10 -4.14 -11.81
C VAL A 33 -3.46 -4.25 -10.43
N ILE A 34 -3.38 -3.15 -9.67
CA ILE A 34 -2.79 -3.19 -8.34
C ILE A 34 -3.61 -4.04 -7.37
N PHE A 35 -4.94 -4.02 -7.48
CA PHE A 35 -5.80 -4.90 -6.67
C PHE A 35 -5.44 -6.37 -6.86
N LEU A 36 -5.25 -6.82 -8.11
CA LEU A 36 -4.82 -8.19 -8.40
C LEU A 36 -3.43 -8.50 -7.80
N VAL A 37 -2.47 -7.59 -7.96
CA VAL A 37 -1.13 -7.73 -7.38
C VAL A 37 -1.22 -7.82 -5.85
N MET A 38 -2.04 -6.98 -5.21
CA MET A 38 -2.23 -6.97 -3.77
C MET A 38 -2.83 -8.27 -3.28
N VAL A 39 -3.84 -8.82 -3.97
CA VAL A 39 -4.44 -10.13 -3.62
C VAL A 39 -3.37 -11.22 -3.66
N VAL A 40 -2.49 -11.22 -4.66
CA VAL A 40 -1.37 -12.16 -4.74
C VAL A 40 -0.41 -11.98 -3.56
N ILE A 41 0.00 -10.75 -3.25
CA ILE A 41 0.90 -10.44 -2.13
C ILE A 41 0.30 -10.89 -0.80
N MET A 42 -0.97 -10.56 -0.54
CA MET A 42 -1.69 -10.94 0.67
C MET A 42 -1.79 -12.47 0.79
N ARG A 43 -1.97 -13.18 -0.32
CA ARG A 43 -1.96 -14.65 -0.33
C ARG A 43 -0.58 -15.22 -0.01
N LEU A 44 0.49 -14.58 -0.46
CA LEU A 44 1.88 -14.97 -0.18
C LEU A 44 2.33 -14.66 1.25
N MET A 45 1.74 -13.65 1.91
CA MET A 45 1.99 -13.35 3.33
C MET A 45 1.52 -14.49 4.25
N GLY A 46 0.52 -15.28 3.83
CA GLY A 46 0.02 -16.45 4.56
C GLY A 46 -0.89 -16.09 5.75
N ARG A 47 -1.96 -16.87 5.95
CA ARG A 47 -2.81 -16.74 7.16
C ARG A 47 -2.21 -17.61 8.27
N ARG A 48 -1.65 -16.99 9.32
CA ARG A 48 -1.29 -17.75 10.53
C ARG A 48 -2.56 -18.22 11.22
N MET A 49 -2.58 -19.49 11.63
CA MET A 49 -3.73 -20.31 12.04
C MET A 49 -4.64 -19.77 13.17
N LYS A 50 -4.38 -18.59 13.75
CA LYS A 50 -5.14 -18.02 14.88
C LYS A 50 -6.13 -16.92 14.49
N GLY A 51 -6.22 -16.53 13.22
CA GLY A 51 -7.18 -15.51 12.75
C GLY A 51 -6.90 -14.07 13.21
N GLN A 52 -5.86 -13.85 14.02
CA GLN A 52 -5.41 -12.52 14.44
C GLN A 52 -4.13 -12.12 13.68
N MET A 53 -4.11 -10.90 13.16
CA MET A 53 -2.92 -10.32 12.55
C MET A 53 -1.93 -9.92 13.65
N SER A 54 -0.66 -10.30 13.48
CA SER A 54 0.41 -9.77 14.32
C SER A 54 0.56 -8.26 14.13
N VAL A 55 1.06 -7.54 15.13
CA VAL A 55 1.41 -6.10 15.03
C VAL A 55 2.32 -5.85 13.82
N THR A 56 3.22 -6.78 13.53
CA THR A 56 4.12 -6.72 12.36
C THR A 56 3.37 -6.85 11.03
N GLU A 57 2.40 -7.77 10.94
CA GLU A 57 1.57 -7.96 9.75
C GLU A 57 0.69 -6.74 9.50
N LEU A 58 0.12 -6.16 10.57
CA LEU A 58 -0.64 -4.93 10.51
C LEU A 58 0.20 -3.76 9.97
N ALA A 59 1.42 -3.58 10.50
CA ALA A 59 2.33 -2.55 10.02
C ALA A 59 2.67 -2.71 8.53
N VAL A 60 2.86 -3.94 8.06
CA VAL A 60 3.10 -4.21 6.63
C VAL A 60 1.88 -3.86 5.78
N VAL A 61 0.68 -4.30 6.18
CA VAL A 61 -0.57 -3.98 5.44
C VAL A 61 -0.79 -2.47 5.33
N LEU A 62 -0.57 -1.73 6.42
CA LEU A 62 -0.64 -0.26 6.42
C LEU A 62 0.36 0.36 5.44
N THR A 63 1.60 -0.13 5.45
CA THR A 63 2.66 0.33 4.55
C THR A 63 2.33 0.05 3.08
N LEU A 64 1.84 -1.16 2.78
CA LEU A 64 1.43 -1.55 1.42
C LEU A 64 0.31 -0.63 0.90
N GLY A 65 -0.68 -0.32 1.75
CA GLY A 65 -1.76 0.62 1.42
C GLY A 65 -1.25 2.01 1.04
N ALA A 66 -0.30 2.55 1.82
CA ALA A 66 0.30 3.85 1.54
C ALA A 66 1.08 3.88 0.20
N VAL A 67 1.84 2.84 -0.11
CA VAL A 67 2.62 2.74 -1.35
C VAL A 67 1.73 2.68 -2.59
N ILE A 68 0.58 2.01 -2.49
CA ILE A 68 -0.35 1.79 -3.61
C ILE A 68 -1.17 3.04 -3.95
N ALA A 69 -1.48 3.87 -2.95
CA ALA A 69 -2.26 5.09 -3.18
C ALA A 69 -1.59 6.04 -4.20
N GLY A 70 -0.26 6.16 -4.15
CA GLY A 70 0.53 7.02 -5.04
C GLY A 70 0.30 6.79 -6.54
N PRO A 71 0.66 5.63 -7.12
CA PRO A 71 0.52 5.35 -8.56
C PRO A 71 -0.93 5.37 -9.06
N MET A 72 -1.91 5.20 -8.17
CA MET A 72 -3.33 5.26 -8.51
C MET A 72 -3.85 6.69 -8.59
N GLN A 73 -3.33 7.61 -7.78
CA GLN A 73 -3.88 8.96 -7.67
C GLN A 73 -3.06 10.00 -8.43
N ILE A 74 -1.77 9.73 -8.66
CA ILE A 74 -0.84 10.70 -9.23
C ILE A 74 -0.63 10.37 -10.72
N PRO A 75 -1.00 11.27 -11.66
CA PRO A 75 -0.84 11.04 -13.09
C PRO A 75 0.61 10.78 -13.52
N THR A 76 1.56 11.44 -12.86
CA THR A 76 2.99 11.34 -13.15
C THR A 76 3.66 10.13 -12.50
N ALA A 77 2.98 9.41 -11.60
CA ALA A 77 3.54 8.23 -10.95
C ALA A 77 3.37 7.00 -11.85
N GLY A 78 4.46 6.25 -12.05
CA GLY A 78 4.45 4.99 -12.79
C GLY A 78 4.02 3.80 -11.92
N LEU A 79 3.37 2.81 -12.54
CA LEU A 79 3.02 1.56 -11.86
C LEU A 79 4.23 0.69 -11.50
N LEU A 80 5.24 0.64 -12.38
CA LEU A 80 6.41 -0.22 -12.23
C LEU A 80 7.21 0.02 -10.93
N PRO A 81 7.57 1.28 -10.58
CA PRO A 81 8.23 1.56 -9.31
C PRO A 81 7.43 1.08 -8.10
N SER A 82 6.10 1.27 -8.11
CA SER A 82 5.24 0.84 -7.01
C SER A 82 5.20 -0.68 -6.89
N VAL A 83 5.09 -1.41 -8.00
CA VAL A 83 5.18 -2.88 -7.99
C VAL A 83 6.53 -3.35 -7.45
N ALA A 84 7.63 -2.70 -7.81
CA ALA A 84 8.96 -3.01 -7.29
C ALA A 84 9.05 -2.81 -5.76
N VAL A 85 8.50 -1.70 -5.24
CA VAL A 85 8.44 -1.44 -3.79
C VAL A 85 7.58 -2.48 -3.08
N LEU A 86 6.43 -2.84 -3.64
CA LEU A 86 5.55 -3.88 -3.07
C LEU A 86 6.27 -5.24 -2.98
N ILE A 87 7.00 -5.62 -4.02
CA ILE A 87 7.81 -6.85 -4.03
C ILE A 87 8.91 -6.79 -2.96
N ALA A 88 9.64 -5.67 -2.88
CA ALA A 88 10.69 -5.49 -1.88
C ALA A 88 10.15 -5.57 -0.45
N LEU A 89 9.00 -4.95 -0.16
CA LEU A 89 8.32 -5.04 1.13
C LEU A 89 7.90 -6.47 1.46
N LEU A 90 7.37 -7.21 0.49
CA LEU A 90 7.01 -8.62 0.67
C LEU A 90 8.23 -9.48 1.03
N PHE A 91 9.36 -9.28 0.33
CA PHE A 91 10.61 -9.97 0.64
C PHE A 91 11.10 -9.62 2.04
N MET A 92 11.05 -8.34 2.41
CA MET A 92 11.47 -7.89 3.74
C MET A 92 10.59 -8.48 4.83
N HIS A 93 9.26 -8.47 4.68
CA HIS A 93 8.33 -9.12 5.61
C HIS A 93 8.64 -10.62 5.78
N ARG A 94 8.91 -11.33 4.68
CA ARG A 94 9.23 -12.76 4.73
C ARG A 94 10.58 -13.02 5.38
N PHE A 95 11.57 -12.15 5.15
CA PHE A 95 12.86 -12.21 5.81
C PHE A 95 12.75 -12.00 7.32
N THR A 96 11.98 -11.00 7.77
CA THR A 96 11.78 -10.74 9.21
C THR A 96 11.04 -11.90 9.88
N ASN A 97 10.03 -12.47 9.23
CA ASN A 97 9.33 -13.66 9.72
C ASN A 97 10.25 -14.89 9.81
N TRP A 98 11.15 -15.07 8.85
CA TRP A 98 12.13 -16.15 8.87
C TRP A 98 13.16 -15.96 9.99
N LEU A 99 13.63 -14.73 10.22
CA LEU A 99 14.53 -14.41 11.34
C LEU A 99 13.88 -14.67 12.69
N ALA A 100 12.61 -14.33 12.85
CA ALA A 100 11.86 -14.60 14.06
C ALA A 100 11.72 -16.10 14.34
N PHE A 101 11.53 -16.92 13.31
CA PHE A 101 11.51 -18.38 13.45
C PHE A 101 12.88 -18.95 13.87
N LYS A 102 13.98 -18.32 13.47
CA LYS A 102 15.34 -18.79 13.79
C LYS A 102 15.87 -18.29 15.14
N SER A 103 15.35 -17.19 15.67
CA SER A 103 15.87 -16.54 16.88
C SER A 103 14.75 -16.16 17.84
N ARG A 104 14.76 -16.77 19.03
CA ARG A 104 13.83 -16.46 20.12
C ARG A 104 13.90 -14.99 20.58
N ARG A 105 15.06 -14.33 20.44
CA ARG A 105 15.20 -12.88 20.69
C ARG A 105 14.51 -12.04 19.62
N ALA A 106 14.56 -12.45 18.36
CA ALA A 106 13.87 -11.75 17.28
C ALA A 106 12.34 -11.92 17.36
N GLU A 107 11.88 -13.10 17.81
CA GLU A 107 10.48 -13.36 18.13
C GLU A 107 9.97 -12.44 19.26
N LEU A 108 10.71 -12.36 20.37
CA LEU A 108 10.35 -11.51 21.51
C LEU A 108 10.28 -10.01 21.13
N ILE A 109 11.24 -9.53 20.34
CA ILE A 109 11.24 -8.14 19.83
C ILE A 109 10.04 -7.90 18.89
N GLN A 110 9.68 -8.84 18.03
CA GLN A 110 8.55 -8.70 17.11
C GLN A 110 7.18 -8.77 17.80
N GLN A 111 7.04 -9.60 18.84
CA GLN A 111 5.80 -9.74 19.60
C GLN A 111 5.60 -8.59 20.60
N GLY A 112 6.63 -7.77 20.83
CA GLY A 112 6.59 -6.69 21.81
C GLY A 112 6.69 -7.19 23.26
N ASP A 113 6.99 -8.48 23.45
CA ASP A 113 7.08 -9.15 24.76
C ASP A 113 8.51 -9.07 25.31
N ALA A 114 9.24 -8.02 24.95
CA ALA A 114 10.53 -7.66 25.50
C ALA A 114 10.33 -6.75 26.72
N ALA A 115 9.72 -7.31 27.78
CA ALA A 115 9.64 -6.73 29.11
C ALA A 115 9.95 -7.81 30.15
#